data_AF-A0A4R1NF04-F1
#
_entry.id   AF-A0A4R1NF04-F1
#
_cell.length_a   1.000
_cell.length_b   1.000
_cell.length_c   1.000
_cell.angle_alpha   90.00
_cell.angle_beta   90.00
_cell.angle_gamma   90.00
#
_symmetry.space_group_name_H-M   'P 1'
#
loop_
_entity.id
_entity.type
_entity.pdbx_description
1 polymer ?
#
loop_
_entity_poly.entity_id
_entity_poly.type
_entity_poly.pdbx_seq_one_letter_code
_entity_poly.pdbx_strand_id
1 'polypeptide(L)'
;MPVCHVSTTSKWLHPTELLTKEPARLDDTNRVFYSERKYGCAENFESSQDFARYIEQIENDFKAIAKNINTDRSSEEAIRLFCQNFHQCQNVRNELKPFLYAGLGESLMGFRQLNFDVFFAHKIYIQRMLNNIIFNLENNVEQALSDIIQINEIINVPSGKNISQHINAHIEKTAHDVIIKHVQQYHATIDRDEQELYVDAYKQHLKKANWIYPLQCKNERLRADIDSITKEHFYIMLAKLNKATDIITIIKDIGDVIRQNVERIFNMPGNYADVGDMRYLTERGHQEILQFTRSTSLPVDLTAILGRNVENNHNIYLLEYSGAIYGGLAEALVAENNEGNAYNIQSKRISYSSTIKSFKGLFWVDHGQYRDSVTLQALHMGRINCRIQDDLLRDAITYSPEESLLEYYHSNWCGDVGKVFNDFFNKNIYLLSIAYVKKDLMKIEDFKDKNGNTLLHAMIHHDDKVAYNGLKDKLSLLINEKNNSGTTSLMLAAAKGWATVVMDLLEHEEIHFDATDKNGHTALKIAVDNKHDTVIQIFESYKITFDNLKKKSAITKDYLSDANVPSGVPPKWRRVS
;
A
#
# COMPACT_ATOMS: atom_id res chain seq x y z
N MET A 1 -17.34 -0.50 -28.47
CA MET A 1 -16.16 -1.40 -28.54
C MET A 1 -16.54 -2.69 -27.83
N PRO A 2 -16.17 -3.87 -28.35
CA PRO A 2 -16.57 -5.13 -27.74
C PRO A 2 -15.97 -5.22 -26.34
N VAL A 3 -16.84 -5.41 -25.35
CA VAL A 3 -16.47 -5.62 -23.95
C VAL A 3 -16.02 -7.07 -23.85
N CYS A 4 -14.71 -7.28 -23.76
CA CYS A 4 -14.16 -8.59 -23.40
C CYS A 4 -14.52 -8.85 -21.92
N HIS A 5 -15.59 -9.60 -21.68
CA HIS A 5 -15.77 -10.27 -20.40
C HIS A 5 -14.70 -11.36 -20.28
N VAL A 6 -13.58 -11.05 -19.64
CA VAL A 6 -12.61 -12.06 -19.24
C VAL A 6 -13.17 -12.73 -18.00
N SER A 7 -13.59 -13.98 -18.13
CA SER A 7 -13.90 -14.84 -17.00
C SER A 7 -12.68 -14.92 -16.09
N THR A 8 -12.75 -14.32 -14.92
CA THR A 8 -11.72 -14.39 -13.88
C THR A 8 -11.66 -15.82 -13.35
N THR A 9 -10.76 -16.63 -13.89
CA THR A 9 -10.17 -17.74 -13.14
C THR A 9 -8.92 -17.17 -12.46
N SER A 10 -9.11 -16.58 -11.29
CA SER A 10 -7.99 -16.13 -10.45
C SER A 10 -7.16 -17.36 -10.05
N LYS A 11 -5.91 -17.44 -10.52
CA LYS A 11 -4.90 -18.38 -9.97
C LYS A 11 -4.31 -17.90 -8.63
N TRP A 12 -4.71 -16.74 -8.14
CA TRP A 12 -4.43 -16.29 -6.79
C TRP A 12 -5.66 -16.40 -5.93
N LEU A 13 -5.40 -16.81 -4.70
CA LEU A 13 -6.39 -17.01 -3.68
C LEU A 13 -7.02 -15.65 -3.34
N HIS A 14 -8.34 -15.52 -3.43
CA HIS A 14 -9.13 -14.44 -2.82
C HIS A 14 -8.65 -14.16 -1.37
N PRO A 15 -8.81 -12.99 -0.74
CA PRO A 15 -8.39 -12.78 0.67
C PRO A 15 -8.89 -13.86 1.64
N THR A 16 -10.10 -14.36 1.39
CA THR A 16 -10.71 -15.50 2.09
C THR A 16 -9.97 -16.82 1.85
N GLU A 17 -9.38 -16.99 0.68
CA GLU A 17 -8.57 -18.13 0.27
C GLU A 17 -7.07 -17.94 0.66
N LEU A 18 -6.52 -16.72 0.75
CA LEU A 18 -5.13 -16.46 1.20
C LEU A 18 -4.97 -16.79 2.68
N LEU A 19 -6.01 -16.48 3.47
CA LEU A 19 -6.17 -16.96 4.84
C LEU A 19 -6.40 -18.49 4.93
N THR A 20 -6.63 -19.20 3.81
CA THR A 20 -6.74 -20.67 3.76
C THR A 20 -5.43 -21.38 3.40
N LYS A 21 -4.41 -20.67 2.90
CA LYS A 21 -3.10 -21.29 2.71
C LYS A 21 -2.36 -21.29 4.05
N GLU A 22 -2.24 -22.46 4.66
CA GLU A 22 -0.96 -22.73 5.32
C GLU A 22 0.15 -22.51 4.28
N PRO A 23 1.33 -21.99 4.67
CA PRO A 23 2.45 -21.83 3.74
C PRO A 23 2.59 -23.13 2.97
N ALA A 24 2.70 -23.03 1.64
CA ALA A 24 2.68 -24.19 0.75
C ALA A 24 3.78 -25.19 1.16
N ARG A 25 3.42 -26.12 2.06
CA ARG A 25 4.02 -27.44 2.13
C ARG A 25 3.42 -28.19 0.94
N LEU A 26 4.03 -27.97 -0.22
CA LEU A 26 3.93 -28.91 -1.32
C LEU A 26 4.18 -30.30 -0.74
N ASP A 27 3.27 -31.23 -1.03
CA ASP A 27 3.21 -32.62 -0.58
C ASP A 27 4.59 -33.21 -0.21
N ASP A 28 4.92 -33.17 1.07
CA ASP A 28 5.94 -34.03 1.66
C ASP A 28 5.55 -34.36 3.11
N THR A 29 4.27 -34.67 3.32
CA THR A 29 3.69 -35.06 4.62
C THR A 29 4.35 -36.30 5.25
N ASN A 30 5.26 -36.95 4.52
CA ASN A 30 6.06 -38.09 4.96
C ASN A 30 7.56 -37.79 5.20
N ARG A 31 8.02 -36.55 5.04
CA ARG A 31 9.42 -36.19 5.31
C ARG A 31 9.68 -36.08 6.80
N VAL A 32 10.79 -36.67 7.25
CA VAL A 32 11.20 -36.59 8.65
C VAL A 32 12.02 -35.33 8.82
N PHE A 33 11.66 -34.51 9.81
CA PHE A 33 12.49 -33.39 10.27
C PHE A 33 12.87 -33.60 11.72
N TYR A 34 14.11 -33.26 12.05
CA TYR A 34 14.53 -33.12 13.44
C TYR A 34 13.94 -31.83 14.03
N SER A 35 13.33 -31.93 15.21
CA SER A 35 13.05 -30.78 16.05
C SER A 35 13.14 -31.18 17.51
N GLU A 36 13.73 -30.31 18.33
CA GLU A 36 13.78 -30.54 19.78
C GLU A 36 12.37 -30.64 20.39
N ARG A 37 11.37 -29.95 19.83
CA ARG A 37 9.97 -30.10 20.26
C ARG A 37 9.42 -31.52 20.07
N LYS A 38 9.86 -32.26 19.04
CA LYS A 38 9.35 -33.60 18.74
C LYS A 38 10.12 -34.70 19.48
N TYR A 39 11.45 -34.58 19.61
CA TYR A 39 12.28 -35.66 20.15
C TYR A 39 12.99 -35.31 21.47
N GLY A 40 12.94 -34.05 21.92
CA GLY A 40 13.60 -33.57 23.14
C GLY A 40 15.10 -33.33 22.97
N CYS A 41 15.84 -34.30 22.43
CA CYS A 41 17.27 -34.20 22.15
C CYS A 41 17.67 -35.01 20.91
N ALA A 42 18.89 -34.78 20.41
CA ALA A 42 19.44 -35.48 19.26
C ALA A 42 19.58 -37.00 19.48
N GLU A 43 19.92 -37.45 20.70
CA GLU A 43 20.11 -38.87 21.03
C GLU A 43 18.79 -39.66 20.96
N ASN A 44 17.69 -39.05 21.39
CA ASN A 44 16.34 -39.61 21.26
C ASN A 44 15.90 -39.67 19.80
N PHE A 45 16.32 -38.68 18.99
CA PHE A 45 16.08 -38.73 17.55
C PHE A 45 16.86 -39.86 16.90
N GLU A 46 18.17 -39.97 17.15
CA GLU A 46 19.05 -41.05 16.63
C GLU A 46 18.53 -42.46 16.97
N SER A 47 17.93 -42.62 18.16
CA SER A 47 17.36 -43.88 18.64
C SER A 47 15.95 -44.16 18.11
N SER A 48 15.34 -43.22 17.38
CA SER A 48 13.98 -43.34 16.85
C SER A 48 13.92 -44.11 15.52
N GLN A 49 12.76 -44.69 15.22
CA GLN A 49 12.50 -45.31 13.91
C GLN A 49 12.51 -44.28 12.76
N ASP A 50 12.37 -42.98 13.08
CA ASP A 50 12.38 -41.87 12.13
C ASP A 50 13.81 -41.51 11.68
N PHE A 51 14.86 -41.86 12.45
CA PHE A 51 16.24 -41.52 12.09
C PHE A 51 16.72 -42.22 10.83
N ALA A 52 16.47 -43.53 10.70
CA ALA A 52 16.86 -44.27 9.50
C ALA A 52 16.22 -43.68 8.23
N ARG A 53 14.95 -43.26 8.33
CA ARG A 53 14.23 -42.58 7.24
C ARG A 53 14.79 -41.19 6.95
N TYR A 54 15.18 -40.45 7.99
CA TYR A 54 15.85 -39.16 7.84
C TYR A 54 17.18 -39.32 7.07
N ILE A 55 18.04 -40.25 7.47
CA ILE A 55 19.32 -40.51 6.77
C ILE A 55 19.09 -40.87 5.30
N GLU A 56 18.12 -41.75 5.02
CA GLU A 56 17.77 -42.15 3.65
C GLU A 56 17.25 -40.96 2.81
N GLN A 57 16.47 -40.05 3.43
CA GLN A 57 16.00 -38.83 2.77
C GLN A 57 17.15 -37.89 2.41
N ILE A 58 18.09 -37.68 3.34
CA ILE A 58 19.28 -36.85 3.12
C ILE A 58 20.14 -37.42 1.98
N GLU A 59 20.38 -38.73 1.96
CA GLU A 59 21.14 -39.39 0.90
C GLU A 59 20.48 -39.25 -0.48
N ASN A 60 19.16 -39.42 -0.55
CA ASN A 60 18.40 -39.27 -1.78
C ASN A 60 18.40 -37.83 -2.30
N ASP A 61 18.36 -36.84 -1.42
CA ASP A 61 18.43 -35.44 -1.79
C ASP A 61 19.81 -35.05 -2.33
N PHE A 62 20.89 -35.50 -1.69
CA PHE A 62 22.23 -35.28 -2.23
C PHE A 62 22.42 -35.93 -3.60
N LYS A 63 21.93 -37.16 -3.82
CA LYS A 63 21.97 -37.82 -5.13
C LYS A 63 21.18 -37.05 -6.19
N ALA A 64 20.00 -36.54 -5.84
CA ALA A 64 19.18 -35.73 -6.75
C ALA A 64 19.87 -34.42 -7.13
N ILE A 65 20.47 -33.74 -6.15
CA ILE A 65 21.24 -32.50 -6.37
C ILE A 65 22.48 -32.78 -7.22
N ALA A 66 23.25 -33.84 -6.90
CA ALA A 66 24.44 -34.22 -7.65
C ALA A 66 24.17 -34.52 -9.13
N LYS A 67 23.03 -35.19 -9.41
CA LYS A 67 22.55 -35.46 -10.78
C LYS A 67 22.23 -34.17 -11.54
N ASN A 68 21.66 -33.17 -10.87
CA ASN A 68 21.31 -31.88 -11.48
C ASN A 68 22.54 -30.97 -11.70
N ILE A 69 23.58 -31.11 -10.87
CA ILE A 69 24.80 -30.28 -10.94
C ILE A 69 25.80 -30.82 -11.99
N ASN A 70 25.63 -32.04 -12.50
CA ASN A 70 26.58 -32.69 -13.42
C ASN A 70 27.96 -32.83 -12.75
N THR A 71 27.95 -33.33 -11.51
CA THR A 71 29.15 -33.54 -10.69
C THR A 71 30.02 -34.68 -11.22
N ASP A 72 31.32 -34.62 -10.93
CA ASP A 72 32.27 -35.66 -11.36
C ASP A 72 32.15 -36.94 -10.50
N ARG A 73 32.75 -38.06 -10.96
CA ARG A 73 32.77 -39.33 -10.21
C ARG A 73 33.34 -39.19 -8.79
N SER A 74 34.19 -38.20 -8.53
CA SER A 74 34.78 -37.98 -7.20
C SER A 74 33.75 -37.45 -6.20
N SER A 75 32.79 -36.65 -6.68
CA SER A 75 31.72 -36.07 -5.88
C SER A 75 30.67 -37.12 -5.48
N GLU A 76 30.36 -38.08 -6.38
CA GLU A 76 29.47 -39.21 -6.07
C GLU A 76 30.08 -40.14 -5.01
N GLU A 77 31.40 -40.41 -5.10
CA GLU A 77 32.14 -41.19 -4.10
C GLU A 77 32.13 -40.48 -2.74
N ALA A 78 32.34 -39.16 -2.72
CA ALA A 78 32.34 -38.35 -1.49
C ALA A 78 30.96 -38.26 -0.82
N ILE A 79 29.87 -38.15 -1.59
CA ILE A 79 28.49 -38.23 -1.06
C ILE A 79 28.23 -39.62 -0.47
N ARG A 80 28.71 -40.69 -1.11
CA ARG A 80 28.55 -42.05 -0.61
C ARG A 80 29.32 -42.28 0.70
N LEU A 81 30.57 -41.83 0.79
CA LEU A 81 31.36 -41.88 2.01
C LEU A 81 30.73 -41.03 3.12
N PHE A 82 30.23 -39.84 2.80
CA PHE A 82 29.47 -39.01 3.74
C PHE A 82 28.25 -39.75 4.31
N CYS A 83 27.41 -40.35 3.47
CA CYS A 83 26.22 -41.07 3.95
C CYS A 83 26.59 -42.26 4.84
N GLN A 84 27.69 -42.97 4.52
CA GLN A 84 28.21 -44.06 5.36
C GLN A 84 28.74 -43.57 6.72
N ASN A 85 29.43 -42.43 6.75
CA ASN A 85 29.97 -41.81 7.96
C ASN A 85 28.89 -41.12 8.81
N PHE A 86 27.92 -40.47 8.15
CA PHE A 86 26.77 -39.80 8.77
C PHE A 86 25.83 -40.80 9.45
N HIS A 87 25.66 -41.99 8.86
CA HIS A 87 24.94 -43.09 9.49
C HIS A 87 25.58 -43.56 10.81
N GLN A 88 26.90 -43.37 10.97
CA GLN A 88 27.63 -43.78 12.16
C GLN A 88 27.74 -42.69 13.23
N CYS A 89 27.57 -41.40 12.89
CA CYS A 89 27.58 -40.25 13.81
C CYS A 89 28.76 -40.23 14.83
N GLN A 90 29.88 -40.92 14.56
CA GLN A 90 30.94 -41.15 15.55
C GLN A 90 31.81 -39.92 15.83
N ASN A 91 31.84 -38.93 14.93
CA ASN A 91 32.78 -37.80 14.98
C ASN A 91 32.12 -36.42 15.23
N VAL A 92 30.80 -36.37 15.47
CA VAL A 92 30.08 -35.11 15.74
C VAL A 92 29.85 -34.97 17.24
N ARG A 93 30.36 -33.89 17.85
CA ARG A 93 30.07 -33.55 19.25
C ARG A 93 28.56 -33.50 19.47
N ASN A 94 28.06 -34.15 20.52
CA ASN A 94 26.61 -34.26 20.80
C ASN A 94 25.91 -32.89 20.84
N GLU A 95 26.61 -31.85 21.28
CA GLU A 95 26.13 -30.45 21.34
C GLU A 95 25.82 -29.84 19.96
N LEU A 96 26.47 -30.34 18.89
CA LEU A 96 26.34 -29.81 17.53
C LEU A 96 25.32 -30.59 16.68
N LYS A 97 24.93 -31.80 17.13
CA LYS A 97 23.98 -32.67 16.42
C LYS A 97 22.61 -32.02 16.19
N PRO A 98 21.99 -31.31 17.16
CA PRO A 98 20.69 -30.66 16.94
C PRO A 98 20.72 -29.64 15.79
N PHE A 99 21.77 -28.82 15.73
CA PHE A 99 21.96 -27.80 14.71
C PHE A 99 22.24 -28.42 13.34
N LEU A 100 23.02 -29.50 13.31
CA LEU A 100 23.30 -30.25 12.10
C LEU A 100 22.05 -30.90 11.52
N TYR A 101 21.24 -31.58 12.34
CA TYR A 101 20.03 -32.26 11.86
C TYR A 101 18.93 -31.29 11.46
N ALA A 102 18.74 -30.18 12.18
CA ALA A 102 17.79 -29.16 11.77
C ALA A 102 18.26 -28.46 10.49
N GLY A 103 19.48 -27.93 10.50
CA GLY A 103 20.00 -27.11 9.42
C GLY A 103 20.14 -27.86 8.09
N LEU A 104 20.66 -29.09 8.11
CA LEU A 104 20.95 -29.87 6.91
C LEU A 104 19.65 -30.39 6.24
N GLY A 105 18.64 -30.75 7.05
CA GLY A 105 17.31 -31.12 6.56
C GLY A 105 16.60 -29.96 5.87
N GLU A 106 16.73 -28.74 6.41
CA GLU A 106 16.18 -27.52 5.83
C GLU A 106 16.92 -27.09 4.55
N SER A 107 18.25 -27.12 4.54
CA SER A 107 19.06 -26.74 3.36
C SER A 107 18.75 -27.57 2.13
N LEU A 108 18.67 -28.90 2.29
CA LEU A 108 18.45 -29.82 1.18
C LEU A 108 17.03 -29.73 0.63
N MET A 109 16.04 -29.46 1.49
CA MET A 109 14.69 -29.15 1.05
C MET A 109 14.68 -27.86 0.21
N GLY A 110 15.37 -26.81 0.67
CA GLY A 110 15.48 -25.56 -0.07
C GLY A 110 16.13 -25.74 -1.44
N PHE A 111 17.19 -26.54 -1.55
CA PHE A 111 17.81 -26.88 -2.85
C PHE A 111 16.85 -27.54 -3.84
N ARG A 112 15.97 -28.43 -3.36
CA ARG A 112 14.94 -29.08 -4.19
C ARG A 112 13.89 -28.09 -4.71
N GLN A 113 13.67 -26.99 -4.00
CA GLN A 113 12.67 -25.98 -4.29
C GLN A 113 13.19 -24.81 -5.15
N LEU A 114 14.50 -24.77 -5.41
CA LEU A 114 15.09 -23.73 -6.27
C LEU A 114 14.56 -23.83 -7.70
N ASN A 115 14.10 -22.69 -8.24
CA ASN A 115 13.70 -22.59 -9.65
C ASN A 115 14.91 -22.81 -10.57
N PHE A 116 14.68 -23.41 -11.74
CA PHE A 116 15.72 -23.87 -12.66
C PHE A 116 16.70 -22.75 -13.08
N ASP A 117 16.19 -21.53 -13.23
CA ASP A 117 16.99 -20.35 -13.62
C ASP A 117 17.97 -19.89 -12.52
N VAL A 118 17.57 -19.98 -11.25
CA VAL A 118 18.37 -19.60 -10.07
C VAL A 118 19.51 -20.59 -9.88
N PHE A 119 19.18 -21.86 -10.04
CA PHE A 119 20.11 -22.98 -9.98
C PHE A 119 21.17 -22.88 -11.09
N PHE A 120 20.77 -22.49 -12.31
CA PHE A 120 21.71 -22.32 -13.42
C PHE A 120 22.66 -21.13 -13.21
N ALA A 121 22.16 -19.98 -12.74
CA ALA A 121 22.96 -18.78 -12.50
C ALA A 121 24.06 -18.97 -11.44
N HIS A 122 23.81 -19.81 -10.43
CA HIS A 122 24.73 -20.03 -9.30
C HIS A 122 25.39 -21.42 -9.31
N LYS A 123 25.22 -22.20 -10.38
CA LYS A 123 25.66 -23.60 -10.49
C LYS A 123 27.10 -23.84 -10.03
N ILE A 124 28.05 -23.03 -10.50
CA ILE A 124 29.49 -23.18 -10.20
C ILE A 124 29.77 -22.89 -8.71
N TYR A 125 29.07 -21.92 -8.14
CA TYR A 125 29.24 -21.52 -6.75
C TYR A 125 28.63 -22.55 -5.79
N ILE A 126 27.40 -23.00 -6.08
CA ILE A 126 26.73 -24.09 -5.36
C ILE A 126 27.59 -25.37 -5.39
N GLN A 127 28.14 -25.72 -6.55
CA GLN A 127 29.01 -26.89 -6.70
C GLN A 127 30.27 -26.81 -5.83
N ARG A 128 30.94 -25.64 -5.81
CA ARG A 128 32.12 -25.42 -4.95
C ARG A 128 31.77 -25.50 -3.46
N MET A 129 30.67 -24.91 -3.04
CA MET A 129 30.25 -24.92 -1.65
C MET A 129 29.79 -26.31 -1.18
N LEU A 130 29.06 -27.06 -2.00
CA LEU A 130 28.69 -28.45 -1.68
C LEU A 130 29.94 -29.33 -1.52
N ASN A 131 30.93 -29.17 -2.39
CA ASN A 131 32.21 -29.88 -2.25
C ASN A 131 32.94 -29.49 -0.95
N ASN A 132 32.91 -28.21 -0.56
CA ASN A 132 33.48 -27.75 0.71
C ASN A 132 32.73 -28.29 1.93
N ILE A 133 31.40 -28.35 1.88
CA ILE A 133 30.58 -28.93 2.96
C ILE A 133 30.90 -30.42 3.10
N ILE A 134 30.92 -31.17 1.99
CA ILE A 134 31.25 -32.60 2.01
C ILE A 134 32.65 -32.81 2.59
N PHE A 135 33.64 -32.00 2.19
CA PHE A 135 35.00 -32.04 2.72
C PHE A 135 35.09 -31.67 4.20
N ASN A 136 34.37 -30.62 4.64
CA ASN A 136 34.42 -30.12 6.00
C ASN A 136 33.59 -30.97 6.97
N LEU A 137 32.57 -31.69 6.51
CA LEU A 137 31.79 -32.59 7.35
C LEU A 137 32.64 -33.75 7.89
N GLU A 138 33.72 -34.14 7.20
CA GLU A 138 34.66 -35.15 7.65
C GLU A 138 35.82 -34.60 8.50
N ASN A 139 36.21 -33.33 8.28
CA ASN A 139 37.45 -32.76 8.83
C ASN A 139 37.24 -31.64 9.87
N ASN A 140 36.15 -30.88 9.77
CA ASN A 140 35.85 -29.74 10.64
C ASN A 140 34.34 -29.44 10.64
N VAL A 141 33.60 -30.09 11.55
CA VAL A 141 32.14 -29.98 11.65
C VAL A 141 31.66 -28.57 11.96
N GLU A 142 32.43 -27.75 12.69
CA GLU A 142 32.08 -26.35 12.94
C GLU A 142 32.14 -25.51 11.66
N GLN A 143 33.18 -25.73 10.84
CA GLN A 143 33.26 -25.10 9.52
C GLN A 143 32.16 -25.60 8.59
N ALA A 144 31.84 -26.89 8.63
CA ALA A 144 30.73 -27.45 7.85
C ALA A 144 29.39 -26.83 8.26
N LEU A 145 29.14 -26.63 9.56
CA LEU A 145 27.95 -25.96 10.06
C LEU A 145 27.92 -24.49 9.62
N SER A 146 29.04 -23.78 9.67
CA SER A 146 29.15 -22.42 9.13
C SER A 146 28.84 -22.39 7.62
N ASP A 147 29.35 -23.35 6.86
CA ASP A 147 29.11 -23.46 5.43
C ASP A 147 27.64 -23.82 5.13
N ILE A 148 27.02 -24.70 5.92
CA ILE A 148 25.59 -25.05 5.84
C ILE A 148 24.72 -23.84 6.20
N ILE A 149 25.08 -23.05 7.22
CA ILE A 149 24.39 -21.82 7.60
C ILE A 149 24.51 -20.79 6.47
N GLN A 150 25.69 -20.57 5.90
CA GLN A 150 25.86 -19.69 4.74
C GLN A 150 25.05 -20.17 3.54
N ILE A 151 25.00 -21.48 3.29
CA ILE A 151 24.13 -22.06 2.26
C ILE A 151 22.66 -21.79 2.59
N ASN A 152 22.22 -21.96 3.83
CA ASN A 152 20.86 -21.61 4.23
C ASN A 152 20.59 -20.13 4.05
N GLU A 153 21.53 -19.24 4.32
CA GLU A 153 21.40 -17.82 4.01
C GLU A 153 21.32 -17.56 2.51
N ILE A 154 21.98 -18.34 1.65
CA ILE A 154 21.98 -18.20 0.18
C ILE A 154 20.78 -18.86 -0.51
N ILE A 155 20.30 -20.00 0.02
CA ILE A 155 19.10 -20.70 -0.45
C ILE A 155 17.84 -20.02 0.11
N ASN A 156 17.89 -19.56 1.35
CA ASN A 156 16.90 -18.65 1.94
C ASN A 156 17.23 -17.18 1.65
N VAL A 157 18.19 -16.87 0.77
CA VAL A 157 18.03 -15.71 -0.11
C VAL A 157 17.02 -16.25 -1.12
N PRO A 158 15.72 -15.97 -0.96
CA PRO A 158 14.82 -16.25 -2.04
C PRO A 158 15.43 -15.54 -3.24
N SER A 159 15.65 -16.27 -4.33
CA SER A 159 15.64 -15.66 -5.65
C SER A 159 14.53 -14.61 -5.62
N GLY A 160 14.92 -13.33 -5.68
CA GLY A 160 14.28 -12.25 -4.92
C GLY A 160 12.79 -12.49 -4.72
N LYS A 161 12.32 -12.67 -3.46
CA LYS A 161 10.92 -12.97 -3.10
C LYS A 161 10.01 -12.51 -4.24
N ASN A 162 9.47 -13.48 -4.99
CA ASN A 162 8.50 -13.26 -6.06
C ASN A 162 7.56 -12.15 -5.56
N ILE A 163 7.30 -11.09 -6.33
CA ILE A 163 6.40 -10.01 -5.92
C ILE A 163 5.08 -10.58 -5.40
N SER A 164 4.65 -11.73 -5.91
CA SER A 164 3.50 -12.49 -5.40
C SER A 164 3.61 -12.87 -3.92
N GLN A 165 4.79 -13.26 -3.41
CA GLN A 165 5.03 -13.51 -1.99
C GLN A 165 4.93 -12.23 -1.15
N HIS A 166 5.49 -11.11 -1.63
CA HIS A 166 5.35 -9.81 -0.95
C HIS A 166 3.90 -9.34 -0.91
N ILE A 167 3.16 -9.52 -2.00
CA ILE A 167 1.72 -9.24 -2.09
C ILE A 167 0.95 -10.12 -1.09
N ASN A 168 1.21 -11.43 -1.05
CA ASN A 168 0.53 -12.34 -0.13
C ASN A 168 0.81 -11.98 1.34
N ALA A 169 2.06 -11.70 1.70
CA ALA A 169 2.43 -11.25 3.04
C ALA A 169 1.76 -9.92 3.42
N HIS A 170 1.67 -8.98 2.47
CA HIS A 170 0.97 -7.71 2.67
C HIS A 170 -0.54 -7.90 2.85
N ILE A 171 -1.15 -8.81 2.07
CA ILE A 171 -2.58 -9.17 2.22
C ILE A 171 -2.83 -9.76 3.60
N GLU A 172 -2.02 -10.71 4.05
CA GLU A 172 -2.17 -11.33 5.37
C GLU A 172 -2.09 -10.30 6.50
N LYS A 173 -1.08 -9.42 6.44
CA LYS A 173 -0.91 -8.33 7.41
C LYS A 173 -2.10 -7.36 7.38
N THR A 174 -2.49 -6.92 6.20
CA THR A 174 -3.59 -5.96 6.01
C THR A 174 -4.92 -6.54 6.47
N ALA A 175 -5.19 -7.82 6.16
CA ALA A 175 -6.37 -8.52 6.61
C ALA A 175 -6.40 -8.62 8.13
N HIS A 176 -5.27 -8.96 8.76
CA HIS A 176 -5.13 -9.00 10.20
C HIS A 176 -5.40 -7.63 10.84
N ASP A 177 -4.83 -6.55 10.30
CA ASP A 177 -5.03 -5.18 10.80
C ASP A 177 -6.49 -4.72 10.70
N VAL A 178 -7.18 -5.04 9.59
CA VAL A 178 -8.61 -4.71 9.42
C VAL A 178 -9.47 -5.48 10.42
N ILE A 179 -9.19 -6.77 10.62
CA ILE A 179 -9.93 -7.62 11.57
C ILE A 179 -9.67 -7.15 13.01
N ILE A 180 -8.43 -6.88 13.39
CA ILE A 180 -8.10 -6.35 14.72
C ILE A 180 -8.86 -5.04 14.99
N LYS A 181 -8.85 -4.09 14.05
CA LYS A 181 -9.58 -2.83 14.21
C LYS A 181 -11.08 -3.06 14.35
N HIS A 182 -11.63 -4.04 13.64
CA HIS A 182 -13.04 -4.41 13.78
C HIS A 182 -13.33 -5.01 15.17
N VAL A 183 -12.48 -5.93 15.64
CA VAL A 183 -12.58 -6.50 16.99
C VAL A 183 -12.47 -5.41 18.05
N GLN A 184 -11.49 -4.51 17.96
CA GLN A 184 -11.35 -3.40 18.90
C GLN A 184 -12.55 -2.46 18.91
N GLN A 185 -13.20 -2.27 17.76
CA GLN A 185 -14.36 -1.39 17.65
C GLN A 185 -15.61 -2.00 18.28
N TYR A 186 -15.87 -3.29 18.07
CA TYR A 186 -17.14 -3.94 18.45
C TYR A 186 -17.03 -4.86 19.67
N HIS A 187 -15.82 -5.21 20.08
CA HIS A 187 -15.47 -6.05 21.23
C HIS A 187 -14.48 -5.32 22.15
N ALA A 188 -14.67 -4.02 22.36
CA ALA A 188 -13.73 -3.13 23.04
C ALA A 188 -13.48 -3.47 24.52
N THR A 189 -14.37 -4.25 25.16
CA THR A 189 -14.31 -4.60 26.59
C THR A 189 -13.51 -5.86 26.88
N ILE A 190 -12.91 -6.47 25.85
CA ILE A 190 -12.24 -7.78 25.90
C ILE A 190 -10.72 -7.60 26.07
N ASP A 191 -10.08 -8.45 26.86
CA ASP A 191 -8.62 -8.39 27.09
C ASP A 191 -7.81 -8.71 25.82
N ARG A 192 -6.49 -8.46 25.83
CA ARG A 192 -5.64 -8.66 24.64
C ARG A 192 -5.53 -10.12 24.19
N ASP A 193 -5.46 -11.07 25.12
CA ASP A 193 -5.31 -12.49 24.81
C ASP A 193 -6.64 -13.03 24.24
N GLU A 194 -7.76 -12.52 24.73
CA GLU A 194 -9.09 -12.85 24.26
C GLU A 194 -9.39 -12.16 22.91
N GLN A 195 -8.85 -10.97 22.63
CA GLN A 195 -8.92 -10.30 21.31
C GLN A 195 -8.27 -11.14 20.19
N GLU A 196 -7.14 -11.81 20.45
CA GLU A 196 -6.50 -12.69 19.45
C GLU A 196 -7.40 -13.88 19.08
N LEU A 197 -8.15 -14.43 20.05
CA LEU A 197 -9.12 -15.49 19.81
C LEU A 197 -10.28 -15.03 18.92
N TYR A 198 -10.77 -13.80 19.09
CA TYR A 198 -11.77 -13.21 18.19
C TYR A 198 -11.20 -13.02 16.79
N VAL A 199 -9.97 -12.50 16.67
CA VAL A 199 -9.31 -12.31 15.36
C VAL A 199 -9.20 -13.64 14.62
N ASP A 200 -8.80 -14.71 15.29
CA ASP A 200 -8.72 -16.04 14.70
C ASP A 200 -10.09 -16.62 14.34
N ALA A 201 -11.12 -16.37 15.15
CA ALA A 201 -12.49 -16.76 14.84
C ALA A 201 -13.02 -16.02 13.61
N TYR A 202 -12.76 -14.71 13.47
CA TYR A 202 -13.11 -13.94 12.27
C TYR A 202 -12.34 -14.42 11.03
N LYS A 203 -11.03 -14.70 11.16
CA LYS A 203 -10.24 -15.31 10.07
C LYS A 203 -10.87 -16.65 9.66
N GLN A 204 -11.22 -17.52 10.60
CA GLN A 204 -11.87 -18.80 10.32
C GLN A 204 -13.26 -18.65 9.68
N HIS A 205 -14.03 -17.63 10.06
CA HIS A 205 -15.31 -17.34 9.44
C HIS A 205 -15.14 -16.90 7.98
N LEU A 206 -14.14 -16.04 7.72
CA LEU A 206 -13.76 -15.60 6.37
C LEU A 206 -13.26 -16.76 5.50
N LYS A 207 -12.55 -17.76 6.07
CA LYS A 207 -12.04 -18.96 5.36
C LYS A 207 -13.12 -19.81 4.69
N LYS A 208 -14.40 -19.73 5.09
CA LYS A 208 -15.46 -20.67 4.68
C LYS A 208 -16.54 -20.10 3.77
N ALA A 209 -16.34 -18.91 3.19
CA ALA A 209 -17.37 -18.21 2.44
C ALA A 209 -17.72 -18.83 1.05
N ASN A 210 -18.19 -20.09 1.02
CA ASN A 210 -19.33 -20.49 0.20
C ASN A 210 -20.54 -20.49 1.14
N TRP A 211 -21.36 -19.45 1.00
CA TRP A 211 -22.35 -18.96 1.96
C TRP A 211 -23.47 -19.94 2.32
N ILE A 212 -23.21 -20.90 3.21
CA ILE A 212 -24.23 -21.64 3.96
C ILE A 212 -23.71 -21.87 5.39
N TYR A 213 -24.51 -21.52 6.40
CA TYR A 213 -24.26 -21.71 7.84
C TYR A 213 -23.71 -23.11 8.20
N PRO A 214 -22.95 -23.30 9.33
CA PRO A 214 -22.55 -22.33 10.35
C PRO A 214 -21.02 -22.25 10.65
N LEU A 215 -20.61 -21.24 11.43
CA LEU A 215 -19.26 -21.09 12.02
C LEU A 215 -18.79 -22.39 12.71
N GLN A 216 -17.64 -22.93 12.31
CA GLN A 216 -16.94 -23.96 13.10
C GLN A 216 -15.87 -23.30 13.97
N CYS A 217 -16.28 -22.40 14.86
CA CYS A 217 -15.45 -22.05 16.01
C CYS A 217 -15.69 -23.15 17.06
N LYS A 218 -14.62 -23.76 17.59
CA LYS A 218 -14.74 -24.77 18.68
C LYS A 218 -15.33 -24.17 19.96
N ASN A 219 -15.27 -22.85 20.11
CA ASN A 219 -15.80 -22.13 21.26
C ASN A 219 -17.20 -21.58 20.92
N GLU A 220 -18.23 -22.17 21.51
CA GLU A 220 -19.64 -21.84 21.26
C GLU A 220 -20.01 -20.42 21.71
N ARG A 221 -19.35 -19.89 22.74
CA ARG A 221 -19.56 -18.51 23.23
C ARG A 221 -19.08 -17.48 22.21
N LEU A 222 -17.84 -17.64 21.72
CA LEU A 222 -17.26 -16.79 20.68
C LEU A 222 -18.11 -16.80 19.41
N ARG A 223 -18.63 -17.98 19.04
CA ARG A 223 -19.53 -18.12 17.89
C ARG A 223 -20.83 -17.36 18.08
N ALA A 224 -21.49 -17.50 19.22
CA ALA A 224 -22.73 -16.80 19.52
C ALA A 224 -22.53 -15.27 19.54
N ASP A 225 -21.41 -14.80 20.11
CA ASP A 225 -21.08 -13.38 20.15
C ASP A 225 -20.82 -12.80 18.74
N ILE A 226 -20.10 -13.53 17.87
CA ILE A 226 -19.88 -13.11 16.47
C ILE A 226 -21.18 -13.18 15.66
N ASP A 227 -22.01 -14.22 15.85
CA ASP A 227 -23.30 -14.38 15.18
C ASP A 227 -24.32 -13.30 15.63
N SER A 228 -24.14 -12.72 16.83
CA SER A 228 -24.98 -11.63 17.36
C SER A 228 -24.70 -10.27 16.70
N ILE A 229 -23.53 -10.12 16.04
CA ILE A 229 -23.19 -8.89 15.32
C ILE A 229 -24.01 -8.82 14.04
N THR A 230 -24.59 -7.65 13.77
CA THR A 230 -25.46 -7.45 12.62
C THR A 230 -24.73 -7.76 11.31
N LYS A 231 -25.46 -8.37 10.35
CA LYS A 231 -24.96 -8.61 8.98
C LYS A 231 -24.34 -7.34 8.37
N GLU A 232 -24.89 -6.17 8.69
CA GLU A 232 -24.43 -4.86 8.23
C GLU A 232 -22.98 -4.55 8.66
N HIS A 233 -22.61 -4.80 9.91
CA HIS A 233 -21.22 -4.58 10.38
C HIS A 233 -20.23 -5.50 9.69
N PHE A 234 -20.62 -6.75 9.42
CA PHE A 234 -19.80 -7.69 8.67
C PHE A 234 -19.60 -7.23 7.22
N TYR A 235 -20.65 -6.72 6.56
CA TYR A 235 -20.53 -6.14 5.21
C TYR A 235 -19.61 -4.92 5.17
N ILE A 236 -19.65 -4.05 6.19
CA ILE A 236 -18.73 -2.91 6.30
C ILE A 236 -17.27 -3.40 6.43
N MET A 237 -17.01 -4.40 7.27
CA MET A 237 -15.68 -5.00 7.40
C MET A 237 -15.21 -5.64 6.09
N LEU A 238 -16.08 -6.40 5.41
CA LEU A 238 -15.75 -7.04 4.14
C LEU A 238 -15.47 -6.01 3.04
N ALA A 239 -16.23 -4.91 3.00
CA ALA A 239 -15.97 -3.81 2.07
C ALA A 239 -14.61 -3.15 2.33
N LYS A 240 -14.24 -2.95 3.61
CA LYS A 240 -12.91 -2.46 4.00
C LYS A 240 -11.82 -3.44 3.59
N LEU A 241 -12.03 -4.74 3.84
CA LEU A 241 -11.09 -5.80 3.48
C LEU A 241 -10.88 -5.83 1.96
N ASN A 242 -11.95 -5.96 1.17
CA ASN A 242 -11.89 -6.01 -0.29
C ASN A 242 -11.19 -4.79 -0.88
N LYS A 243 -11.41 -3.60 -0.33
CA LYS A 243 -10.72 -2.38 -0.75
C LYS A 243 -9.23 -2.42 -0.41
N ALA A 244 -8.88 -2.86 0.79
CA ALA A 244 -7.49 -2.91 1.26
C ALA A 244 -6.69 -4.04 0.60
N THR A 245 -7.36 -5.11 0.16
CA THR A 245 -6.74 -6.23 -0.56
C THR A 245 -6.85 -6.09 -2.08
N ASP A 246 -7.28 -4.93 -2.58
CA ASP A 246 -7.25 -4.66 -4.02
C ASP A 246 -5.79 -4.63 -4.50
N ILE A 247 -5.50 -5.32 -5.60
CA ILE A 247 -4.13 -5.51 -6.09
C ILE A 247 -3.42 -4.18 -6.40
N ILE A 248 -4.16 -3.16 -6.83
CA ILE A 248 -3.58 -1.84 -7.10
C ILE A 248 -3.21 -1.14 -5.79
N THR A 249 -4.06 -1.25 -4.78
CA THR A 249 -3.78 -0.72 -3.44
C THR A 249 -2.53 -1.38 -2.86
N ILE A 250 -2.41 -2.71 -2.97
CA ILE A 250 -1.24 -3.45 -2.47
C ILE A 250 0.04 -3.07 -3.21
N ILE A 251 0.00 -2.94 -4.54
CA ILE A 251 1.15 -2.48 -5.34
C ILE A 251 1.60 -1.10 -4.88
N LYS A 252 0.64 -0.19 -4.64
CA LYS A 252 0.95 1.16 -4.15
C LYS A 252 1.58 1.11 -2.76
N ASP A 253 0.99 0.39 -1.83
CA ASP A 253 1.50 0.26 -0.45
C ASP A 253 2.93 -0.30 -0.42
N ILE A 254 3.19 -1.39 -1.17
CA ILE A 254 4.53 -1.98 -1.28
C ILE A 254 5.50 -0.99 -1.90
N GLY A 255 5.09 -0.33 -2.99
CA GLY A 255 5.90 0.67 -3.68
C GLY A 255 6.25 1.87 -2.79
N ASP A 256 5.30 2.35 -1.99
CA ASP A 256 5.50 3.45 -1.05
C ASP A 256 6.47 3.06 0.08
N VAL A 257 6.35 1.84 0.63
CA VAL A 257 7.30 1.33 1.64
C VAL A 257 8.71 1.23 1.06
N ILE A 258 8.85 0.71 -0.17
CA ILE A 258 10.13 0.63 -0.88
C ILE A 258 10.71 2.03 -1.03
N ARG A 259 9.92 2.96 -1.56
CA ARG A 259 10.31 4.34 -1.81
C ARG A 259 10.78 5.02 -0.53
N GLN A 260 9.99 4.96 0.55
CA GLN A 260 10.33 5.59 1.82
C GLN A 260 11.64 5.07 2.40
N ASN A 261 11.92 3.76 2.27
CA ASN A 261 13.18 3.19 2.73
C ASN A 261 14.36 3.65 1.87
N VAL A 262 14.20 3.68 0.54
CA VAL A 262 15.23 4.21 -0.36
C VAL A 262 15.47 5.70 -0.13
N GLU A 263 14.42 6.50 0.06
CA GLU A 263 14.49 7.92 0.42
C GLU A 263 15.26 8.15 1.72
N ARG A 264 15.02 7.31 2.74
CA ARG A 264 15.75 7.38 4.00
C ARG A 264 17.23 7.14 3.80
N ILE A 265 17.62 6.13 3.02
CA ILE A 265 19.02 5.83 2.70
C ILE A 265 19.63 6.97 1.88
N PHE A 266 18.91 7.44 0.86
CA PHE A 266 19.32 8.52 -0.03
C PHE A 266 19.65 9.81 0.76
N ASN A 267 18.83 10.14 1.76
CA ASN A 267 18.99 11.35 2.56
C ASN A 267 19.98 11.22 3.74
N MET A 268 20.69 10.10 3.87
CA MET A 268 21.72 9.97 4.90
C MET A 268 22.96 10.83 4.57
N PRO A 269 23.64 11.39 5.59
CA PRO A 269 24.86 12.17 5.38
C PRO A 269 25.93 11.38 4.62
N GLY A 270 26.42 11.96 3.51
CA GLY A 270 27.44 11.35 2.67
C GLY A 270 26.90 10.41 1.58
N ASN A 271 25.59 10.16 1.53
CA ASN A 271 24.96 9.38 0.46
C ASN A 271 24.52 10.23 -0.73
N TYR A 272 24.41 11.54 -0.56
CA TYR A 272 24.03 12.46 -1.62
C TYR A 272 25.03 13.61 -1.79
N ALA A 273 24.99 14.24 -2.96
CA ALA A 273 25.66 15.49 -3.28
C ALA A 273 24.68 16.45 -3.95
N ASP A 274 24.61 17.69 -3.47
CA ASP A 274 23.77 18.72 -4.06
C ASP A 274 24.56 19.44 -5.17
N VAL A 275 24.02 19.47 -6.39
CA VAL A 275 24.60 20.19 -7.53
C VAL A 275 23.51 21.05 -8.16
N GLY A 276 23.57 22.36 -7.88
CA GLY A 276 22.47 23.29 -8.19
C GLY A 276 21.24 22.99 -7.33
N ASP A 277 20.06 22.97 -7.96
CA ASP A 277 18.79 22.65 -7.31
C ASP A 277 18.52 21.13 -7.22
N MET A 278 19.45 20.31 -7.74
CA MET A 278 19.27 18.87 -7.86
C MET A 278 20.19 18.11 -6.90
N ARG A 279 19.62 17.09 -6.25
CA ARG A 279 20.33 16.18 -5.36
C ARG A 279 20.65 14.88 -6.08
N TYR A 280 21.91 14.49 -6.06
CA TYR A 280 22.42 13.30 -6.74
C TYR A 280 22.97 12.28 -5.75
N LEU A 281 22.80 11.01 -6.09
CA LEU A 281 23.32 9.88 -5.33
C LEU A 281 24.83 9.78 -5.54
N THR A 282 25.57 9.70 -4.44
CA THR A 282 27.00 9.42 -4.44
C THR A 282 27.27 7.93 -4.68
N GLU A 283 28.51 7.55 -4.99
CA GLU A 283 28.90 6.14 -5.09
C GLU A 283 28.60 5.36 -3.80
N ARG A 284 28.84 5.98 -2.63
CA ARG A 284 28.51 5.40 -1.33
C ARG A 284 27.01 5.13 -1.20
N GLY A 285 26.18 6.15 -1.48
CA GLY A 285 24.72 6.00 -1.45
C GLY A 285 24.23 4.91 -2.42
N HIS A 286 24.86 4.79 -3.59
CA HIS A 286 24.55 3.73 -4.55
C HIS A 286 24.85 2.34 -3.99
N GLN A 287 25.98 2.14 -3.32
CA GLN A 287 26.32 0.87 -2.68
C GLN A 287 25.37 0.55 -1.52
N GLU A 288 25.00 1.52 -0.69
CA GLU A 288 24.07 1.31 0.43
C GLU A 288 22.66 0.94 -0.08
N ILE A 289 22.18 1.57 -1.15
CA ILE A 289 20.92 1.20 -1.80
C ILE A 289 21.00 -0.21 -2.41
N LEU A 290 22.11 -0.56 -3.08
CA LEU A 290 22.32 -1.92 -3.62
C LEU A 290 22.39 -2.98 -2.51
N GLN A 291 22.98 -2.65 -1.36
CA GLN A 291 23.00 -3.53 -0.20
C GLN A 291 21.59 -3.74 0.35
N PHE A 292 20.81 -2.65 0.47
CA PHE A 292 19.41 -2.71 0.85
C PHE A 292 18.64 -3.64 -0.10
N THR A 293 18.76 -3.46 -1.42
CA THR A 293 18.02 -4.26 -2.40
C THR A 293 18.32 -5.75 -2.33
N ARG A 294 19.59 -6.10 -2.10
CA ARG A 294 20.03 -7.49 -1.91
C ARG A 294 19.49 -8.07 -0.61
N SER A 295 19.57 -7.32 0.49
CA SER A 295 19.14 -7.78 1.82
C SER A 295 17.63 -7.97 1.93
N THR A 296 16.84 -7.15 1.24
CA THR A 296 15.37 -7.19 1.34
C THR A 296 14.69 -7.96 0.21
N SER A 297 15.46 -8.50 -0.74
CA SER A 297 14.94 -9.16 -1.93
C SER A 297 13.88 -8.30 -2.62
N LEU A 298 14.29 -7.10 -3.02
CA LEU A 298 13.41 -6.07 -3.56
C LEU A 298 12.68 -6.61 -4.82
N PRO A 299 11.33 -6.55 -4.88
CA PRO A 299 10.55 -7.13 -5.97
C PRO A 299 10.57 -6.30 -7.27
N VAL A 300 11.40 -5.26 -7.33
CA VAL A 300 11.54 -4.36 -8.49
C VAL A 300 12.99 -4.02 -8.76
N ASP A 301 13.26 -3.78 -10.04
CA ASP A 301 14.53 -3.25 -10.50
C ASP A 301 14.75 -1.81 -9.99
N LEU A 302 15.99 -1.51 -9.61
CA LEU A 302 16.42 -0.18 -9.19
C LEU A 302 16.19 0.89 -10.26
N THR A 303 16.17 0.52 -11.53
CA THR A 303 15.82 1.43 -12.64
C THR A 303 14.38 1.98 -12.57
N ALA A 304 13.51 1.37 -11.75
CA ALA A 304 12.16 1.85 -11.47
C ALA A 304 12.10 2.84 -10.28
N ILE A 305 13.21 2.99 -9.53
CA ILE A 305 13.30 3.81 -8.32
C ILE A 305 14.28 4.98 -8.53
N LEU A 306 15.36 4.74 -9.27
CA LEU A 306 16.44 5.70 -9.50
C LEU A 306 16.45 6.13 -10.97
N GLY A 307 16.43 7.45 -11.20
CA GLY A 307 16.61 8.07 -12.49
C GLY A 307 18.09 8.28 -12.81
N ARG A 308 18.43 8.36 -14.10
CA ARG A 308 19.77 8.76 -14.58
C ARG A 308 19.66 9.99 -15.45
N ASN A 309 20.54 10.97 -15.22
CA ASN A 309 20.68 12.08 -16.15
C ASN A 309 21.49 11.61 -17.38
N VAL A 310 20.83 11.62 -18.54
CA VAL A 310 21.37 11.13 -19.82
C VAL A 310 22.53 12.02 -20.32
N GLU A 311 22.56 13.30 -19.97
CA GLU A 311 23.57 14.24 -20.46
C GLU A 311 24.95 14.02 -19.84
N ASN A 312 25.00 13.53 -18.58
CA ASN A 312 26.25 13.37 -17.83
C ASN A 312 26.56 11.93 -17.41
N ASN A 313 25.69 10.97 -17.72
CA ASN A 313 25.81 9.50 -17.55
C ASN A 313 26.18 8.94 -16.16
N HIS A 314 26.58 9.77 -15.19
CA HIS A 314 27.06 9.38 -13.86
C HIS A 314 26.15 9.86 -12.72
N ASN A 315 25.29 10.84 -13.00
CA ASN A 315 24.44 11.45 -11.99
C ASN A 315 23.12 10.68 -11.87
N ILE A 316 23.04 9.87 -10.82
CA ILE A 316 21.84 9.12 -10.42
C ILE A 316 21.04 9.98 -9.45
N TYR A 317 19.74 10.07 -9.62
CA TYR A 317 18.84 10.78 -8.71
C TYR A 317 17.66 9.89 -8.33
N LEU A 318 16.97 10.22 -7.24
CA LEU A 318 15.76 9.53 -6.85
C LEU A 318 14.59 10.01 -7.73
N LEU A 319 13.82 9.10 -8.31
CA LEU A 319 12.62 9.50 -9.05
C LEU A 319 11.62 10.15 -8.09
N GLU A 320 11.17 11.35 -8.43
CA GLU A 320 10.26 12.14 -7.59
C GLU A 320 8.88 11.49 -7.44
N TYR A 321 8.48 10.60 -8.35
CA TYR A 321 7.12 10.08 -8.41
C TYR A 321 7.10 8.54 -8.38
N SER A 322 6.21 7.99 -7.55
CA SER A 322 6.14 6.55 -7.28
C SER A 322 5.54 5.74 -8.44
N GLY A 323 5.02 6.40 -9.49
CA GLY A 323 4.39 5.74 -10.64
C GLY A 323 5.33 4.76 -11.35
N ALA A 324 6.62 5.11 -11.48
CA ALA A 324 7.64 4.22 -12.04
C ALA A 324 7.82 2.94 -11.21
N ILE A 325 7.83 3.07 -9.87
CA ILE A 325 7.94 1.95 -8.93
C ILE A 325 6.71 1.05 -9.05
N TYR A 326 5.50 1.63 -9.09
CA TYR A 326 4.26 0.88 -9.26
C TYR A 326 4.22 0.14 -10.59
N GLY A 327 4.71 0.76 -11.66
CA GLY A 327 4.85 0.14 -12.98
C GLY A 327 5.82 -1.03 -12.97
N GLY A 328 6.98 -0.88 -12.34
CA GLY A 328 7.95 -1.96 -12.16
C GLY A 328 7.37 -3.15 -11.38
N LEU A 329 6.63 -2.87 -10.30
CA LEU A 329 5.93 -3.89 -9.51
C LEU A 329 4.88 -4.61 -10.37
N ALA A 330 4.07 -3.87 -11.12
CA ALA A 330 3.06 -4.44 -12.00
C ALA A 330 3.68 -5.34 -13.09
N GLU A 331 4.81 -4.94 -13.69
CA GLU A 331 5.53 -5.75 -14.67
C GLU A 331 6.09 -7.04 -14.08
N ALA A 332 6.72 -6.96 -12.90
CA ALA A 332 7.19 -8.14 -12.18
C ALA A 332 6.04 -9.11 -11.89
N LEU A 333 4.88 -8.58 -11.48
CA LEU A 333 3.70 -9.39 -11.18
C LEU A 333 3.14 -10.10 -12.41
N VAL A 334 3.12 -9.43 -13.56
CA VAL A 334 2.69 -10.06 -14.82
C VAL A 334 3.70 -11.13 -15.26
N ALA A 335 5.00 -10.86 -15.15
CA ALA A 335 6.04 -11.81 -15.53
C ALA A 335 6.00 -13.12 -14.70
N GLU A 336 5.66 -13.03 -13.41
CA GLU A 336 5.50 -14.20 -12.53
C GLU A 336 4.27 -15.06 -12.85
N ASN A 337 3.25 -14.48 -13.48
CA ASN A 337 1.93 -15.08 -13.67
C ASN A 337 1.71 -15.71 -15.06
N ASN A 338 2.78 -16.08 -15.74
CA ASN A 338 2.85 -16.46 -17.15
C ASN A 338 2.11 -17.75 -17.58
N GLU A 339 1.10 -18.23 -16.83
CA GLU A 339 0.29 -19.40 -17.21
C GLU A 339 -1.08 -19.07 -17.85
N GLY A 340 -1.18 -17.93 -18.55
CA GLY A 340 -2.24 -17.66 -19.53
C GLY A 340 -3.21 -16.53 -19.15
N ASN A 341 -3.26 -15.50 -19.99
CA ASN A 341 -4.32 -14.49 -20.16
C ASN A 341 -4.94 -13.77 -18.93
N ALA A 342 -4.50 -14.04 -17.69
CA ALA A 342 -5.12 -13.48 -16.49
C ALA A 342 -4.87 -11.97 -16.34
N TYR A 343 -3.67 -11.52 -16.73
CA TYR A 343 -3.22 -10.13 -16.60
C TYR A 343 -2.37 -9.73 -17.81
N ASN A 344 -2.83 -8.73 -18.56
CA ASN A 344 -2.11 -8.20 -19.71
C ASN A 344 -1.79 -6.73 -19.49
N ILE A 345 -0.56 -6.33 -19.80
CA ILE A 345 -0.16 -4.93 -19.86
C ILE A 345 -0.62 -4.37 -21.20
N GLN A 346 -1.42 -3.31 -21.18
CA GLN A 346 -1.75 -2.58 -22.39
C GLN A 346 -0.65 -1.56 -22.66
N SER A 347 -0.17 -1.46 -23.89
CA SER A 347 0.89 -0.52 -24.26
C SER A 347 0.48 0.37 -25.43
N LYS A 348 0.79 1.66 -25.36
CA LYS A 348 0.61 2.61 -26.47
C LYS A 348 1.92 3.36 -26.72
N ARG A 349 2.38 3.36 -27.97
CA ARG A 349 3.62 4.04 -28.36
C ARG A 349 3.44 5.56 -28.32
N ILE A 350 4.37 6.23 -27.65
CA ILE A 350 4.48 7.70 -27.57
C ILE A 350 5.53 8.18 -28.56
N SER A 351 6.70 7.54 -28.56
CA SER A 351 7.87 7.92 -29.35
C SER A 351 8.57 6.69 -29.92
N TYR A 352 9.70 6.88 -30.62
CA TYR A 352 10.48 5.75 -31.14
C TYR A 352 10.99 4.82 -30.02
N SER A 353 11.27 5.36 -28.84
CA SER A 353 11.87 4.64 -27.70
C SER A 353 10.96 4.51 -26.48
N SER A 354 9.74 5.09 -26.49
CA SER A 354 8.91 5.17 -25.28
C SER A 354 7.47 4.74 -25.49
N THR A 355 6.92 4.03 -24.52
CA THR A 355 5.53 3.54 -24.51
C THR A 355 4.85 3.83 -23.19
N ILE A 356 3.57 4.23 -23.20
CA ILE A 356 2.73 4.21 -22.00
C ILE A 356 2.28 2.78 -21.81
N LYS A 357 2.53 2.23 -20.64
CA LYS A 357 1.99 0.94 -20.22
C LYS A 357 0.91 1.12 -19.17
N SER A 358 -0.04 0.19 -19.12
CA SER A 358 -1.07 0.19 -18.10
C SER A 358 -1.40 -1.20 -17.56
N PHE A 359 -1.79 -1.23 -16.29
CA PHE A 359 -2.23 -2.42 -15.59
C PHE A 359 -3.36 -2.05 -14.63
N LYS A 360 -4.60 -2.49 -14.92
CA LYS A 360 -5.79 -2.24 -14.07
C LYS A 360 -5.97 -0.77 -13.63
N GLY A 361 -5.63 0.19 -14.49
CA GLY A 361 -5.73 1.62 -14.20
C GLY A 361 -4.52 2.25 -13.50
N LEU A 362 -3.44 1.49 -13.27
CA LEU A 362 -2.10 2.05 -13.06
C LEU A 362 -1.45 2.35 -14.40
N PHE A 363 -0.69 3.44 -14.48
CA PHE A 363 0.01 3.85 -15.70
C PHE A 363 1.46 4.26 -15.41
N TRP A 364 2.36 3.91 -16.31
CA TRP A 364 3.77 4.34 -16.29
C TRP A 364 4.30 4.48 -17.72
N VAL A 365 5.39 5.22 -17.88
CA VAL A 365 6.12 5.33 -19.13
C VAL A 365 7.29 4.35 -19.08
N ASP A 366 7.43 3.55 -20.13
CA ASP A 366 8.56 2.67 -20.33
C ASP A 366 9.43 3.20 -21.48
N HIS A 367 10.68 3.54 -21.16
CA HIS A 367 11.71 3.99 -22.10
C HIS A 367 12.62 2.84 -22.56
N GLY A 368 12.30 1.60 -22.21
CA GLY A 368 13.06 0.38 -22.48
C GLY A 368 14.16 0.12 -21.45
N GLN A 369 15.00 1.13 -21.14
CA GLN A 369 16.08 0.99 -20.16
C GLN A 369 15.69 1.44 -18.74
N TYR A 370 14.68 2.30 -18.62
CA TYR A 370 14.19 2.82 -17.35
C TYR A 370 12.70 3.14 -17.46
N ARG A 371 12.07 3.33 -16.30
CA ARG A 371 10.64 3.63 -16.18
C ARG A 371 10.47 5.03 -15.59
N ASP A 372 9.40 5.69 -15.99
CA ASP A 372 9.03 6.99 -15.45
C ASP A 372 7.53 7.03 -15.13
N SER A 373 7.13 7.97 -14.29
CA SER A 373 5.71 8.25 -14.06
C SER A 373 5.10 8.90 -15.29
N VAL A 374 3.82 8.65 -15.54
CA VAL A 374 3.13 9.40 -16.59
C VAL A 374 2.99 10.85 -16.13
N THR A 375 3.49 11.79 -16.92
CA THR A 375 3.36 13.23 -16.71
C THR A 375 2.64 13.89 -17.89
N LEU A 376 2.12 15.11 -17.72
CA LEU A 376 1.53 15.89 -18.80
C LEU A 376 2.57 16.18 -19.90
N GLN A 377 3.83 16.40 -19.53
CA GLN A 377 4.92 16.58 -20.47
C GLN A 377 5.13 15.33 -21.34
N ALA A 378 5.11 14.12 -20.75
CA ALA A 378 5.22 12.87 -21.49
C ALA A 378 4.07 12.69 -22.49
N LEU A 379 2.84 13.03 -22.09
CA LEU A 379 1.66 13.02 -22.98
C LEU A 379 1.80 14.04 -24.11
N HIS A 380 2.29 15.24 -23.80
CA HIS A 380 2.51 16.32 -24.76
C HIS A 380 3.57 15.95 -25.80
N MET A 381 4.72 15.42 -25.36
CA MET A 381 5.79 14.93 -26.24
C MET A 381 5.31 13.79 -27.15
N GLY A 382 4.35 12.97 -26.68
CA GLY A 382 3.66 11.96 -27.49
C GLY A 382 2.71 12.50 -28.54
N ARG A 383 2.55 13.82 -28.64
CA ARG A 383 1.63 14.49 -29.58
C ARG A 383 0.21 13.92 -29.50
N ILE A 384 -0.23 13.59 -28.29
CA ILE A 384 -1.57 13.06 -28.05
C ILE A 384 -2.56 14.21 -28.24
N ASN A 385 -3.37 14.16 -29.28
CA ASN A 385 -4.33 15.22 -29.63
C ASN A 385 -5.80 14.77 -29.49
N CYS A 386 -6.04 13.71 -28.73
CA CYS A 386 -7.37 13.15 -28.52
C CYS A 386 -7.68 12.98 -27.03
N ARG A 387 -8.97 12.79 -26.73
CA ARG A 387 -9.43 12.41 -25.38
C ARG A 387 -8.67 11.17 -24.91
N ILE A 388 -8.22 11.20 -23.66
CA ILE A 388 -7.58 10.07 -23.01
C ILE A 388 -8.44 9.53 -21.88
N GLN A 389 -8.04 8.41 -21.30
CA GLN A 389 -8.72 7.82 -20.15
C GLN A 389 -8.63 8.77 -18.95
N ASP A 390 -9.74 8.98 -18.24
CA ASP A 390 -9.82 9.95 -17.15
C ASP A 390 -8.83 9.61 -16.01
N ASP A 391 -8.60 8.33 -15.73
CA ASP A 391 -7.61 7.88 -14.73
C ASP A 391 -6.16 8.13 -15.16
N LEU A 392 -5.86 7.94 -16.45
CA LEU A 392 -4.54 8.24 -17.02
C LEU A 392 -4.24 9.74 -16.94
N LEU A 393 -5.24 10.58 -17.27
CA LEU A 393 -5.09 12.03 -17.15
C LEU A 393 -4.92 12.46 -15.69
N ARG A 394 -5.65 11.84 -14.76
CA ARG A 394 -5.53 12.13 -13.33
C ARG A 394 -4.14 11.82 -12.80
N ASP A 395 -3.58 10.67 -13.17
CA ASP A 395 -2.20 10.30 -12.81
C ASP A 395 -1.20 11.26 -13.47
N ALA A 396 -1.40 11.62 -14.75
CA ALA A 396 -0.56 12.58 -15.45
C ALA A 396 -0.51 13.96 -14.76
N ILE A 397 -1.67 14.46 -14.34
CA ILE A 397 -1.78 15.70 -13.56
C ILE A 397 -1.06 15.55 -12.22
N THR A 398 -1.27 14.43 -11.53
CA THR A 398 -0.71 14.18 -10.19
C THR A 398 0.81 14.16 -10.17
N TYR A 399 1.43 13.56 -11.20
CA TYR A 399 2.89 13.40 -11.27
C TYR A 399 3.59 14.47 -12.12
N SER A 400 2.91 15.56 -12.47
CA SER A 400 3.56 16.67 -13.19
C SER A 400 4.13 17.72 -12.24
N PRO A 401 5.29 18.32 -12.56
CA PRO A 401 5.77 19.51 -11.86
C PRO A 401 4.74 20.65 -11.94
N GLU A 402 4.47 21.30 -10.80
CA GLU A 402 3.47 22.36 -10.68
C GLU A 402 3.68 23.50 -11.68
N GLU A 403 4.93 23.92 -11.87
CA GLU A 403 5.33 25.02 -12.77
C GLU A 403 4.96 24.75 -14.23
N SER A 404 4.96 23.48 -14.62
CA SER A 404 4.71 23.03 -16.00
C SER A 404 3.25 22.66 -16.27
N LEU A 405 2.39 22.72 -15.23
CA LEU A 405 1.06 22.15 -15.25
C LEU A 405 0.16 22.81 -16.30
N LEU A 406 0.12 24.15 -16.32
CA LEU A 406 -0.69 24.91 -17.29
C LEU A 406 -0.07 24.98 -18.69
N GLU A 407 1.23 24.76 -18.81
CA GLU A 407 1.94 24.73 -20.10
C GLU A 407 1.60 23.46 -20.89
N TYR A 408 1.64 22.30 -20.22
CA TYR A 408 1.46 21.01 -20.89
C TYR A 408 0.05 20.47 -20.86
N TYR A 409 -0.84 20.98 -20.01
CA TYR A 409 -2.22 20.53 -19.97
C TYR A 409 -3.02 20.96 -21.20
N HIS A 410 -3.66 20.02 -21.89
CA HIS A 410 -4.60 20.31 -22.98
C HIS A 410 -6.03 19.93 -22.60
N SER A 411 -6.98 20.86 -22.76
CA SER A 411 -8.39 20.64 -22.38
C SER A 411 -9.08 19.54 -23.19
N ASN A 412 -8.59 19.24 -24.40
CA ASN A 412 -9.10 18.18 -25.27
C ASN A 412 -8.80 16.75 -24.73
N TRP A 413 -7.89 16.61 -23.78
CA TRP A 413 -7.60 15.34 -23.11
C TRP A 413 -8.70 14.94 -22.14
N CYS A 414 -9.30 15.93 -21.49
CA CYS A 414 -10.30 15.74 -20.46
C CYS A 414 -11.64 15.34 -21.07
N GLY A 415 -12.14 14.20 -20.62
CA GLY A 415 -13.46 13.71 -20.97
C GLY A 415 -14.53 14.20 -20.02
N ASP A 416 -14.50 13.65 -18.81
CA ASP A 416 -15.41 14.00 -17.73
C ASP A 416 -14.64 14.75 -16.64
N VAL A 417 -14.90 16.06 -16.56
CA VAL A 417 -14.24 16.98 -15.63
C VAL A 417 -14.39 16.50 -14.19
N GLY A 418 -15.57 16.00 -13.80
CA GLY A 418 -15.83 15.52 -12.45
C GLY A 418 -15.06 14.24 -12.11
N LYS A 419 -14.77 13.39 -13.10
CA LYS A 419 -13.92 12.20 -12.89
C LYS A 419 -12.45 12.55 -12.80
N VAL A 420 -11.97 13.51 -13.58
CA VAL A 420 -10.56 13.91 -13.56
C VAL A 420 -10.26 14.71 -12.29
N PHE A 421 -11.10 15.70 -11.98
CA PHE A 421 -10.97 16.55 -10.79
C PHE A 421 -11.74 16.01 -9.59
N ASN A 422 -11.45 14.75 -9.22
CA ASN A 422 -12.15 14.04 -8.15
C ASN A 422 -11.38 13.98 -6.81
N ASP A 423 -10.28 14.72 -6.70
CA ASP A 423 -9.45 14.79 -5.49
C ASP A 423 -8.87 16.19 -5.33
N PHE A 424 -9.65 17.10 -4.73
CA PHE A 424 -9.22 18.50 -4.61
C PHE A 424 -8.12 18.70 -3.57
N PHE A 425 -7.79 17.70 -2.75
CA PHE A 425 -6.66 17.83 -1.81
C PHE A 425 -5.33 17.50 -2.47
N ASN A 426 -5.34 16.91 -3.66
CA ASN A 426 -4.16 16.91 -4.53
C ASN A 426 -3.93 18.33 -5.10
N LYS A 427 -2.74 18.90 -4.88
CA LYS A 427 -2.43 20.29 -5.23
C LYS A 427 -2.57 20.56 -6.73
N ASN A 428 -2.08 19.68 -7.60
CA ASN A 428 -2.15 19.88 -9.05
C ASN A 428 -3.59 19.80 -9.57
N ILE A 429 -4.36 18.84 -9.08
CA ILE A 429 -5.80 18.73 -9.41
C ILE A 429 -6.53 19.99 -8.96
N TYR A 430 -6.25 20.48 -7.76
CA TYR A 430 -6.80 21.73 -7.24
C TYR A 430 -6.47 22.92 -8.15
N LEU A 431 -5.20 23.13 -8.49
CA LEU A 431 -4.75 24.26 -9.31
C LEU A 431 -5.43 24.27 -10.69
N LEU A 432 -5.53 23.12 -11.35
CA LEU A 432 -6.27 23.00 -12.61
C LEU A 432 -7.76 23.27 -12.43
N SER A 433 -8.36 22.78 -11.34
CA SER A 433 -9.77 23.03 -11.04
C SER A 433 -10.06 24.53 -10.88
N ILE A 434 -9.18 25.26 -10.16
CA ILE A 434 -9.27 26.73 -10.04
C ILE A 434 -9.09 27.41 -11.41
N ALA A 435 -8.14 26.96 -12.22
CA ALA A 435 -7.95 27.50 -13.57
C ALA A 435 -9.18 27.27 -14.47
N TYR A 436 -9.85 26.13 -14.33
CA TYR A 436 -11.10 25.81 -15.03
C TYR A 436 -12.25 26.72 -14.60
N VAL A 437 -12.42 26.94 -13.30
CA VAL A 437 -13.44 27.86 -12.76
C VAL A 437 -13.18 29.30 -13.19
N LYS A 438 -11.92 29.74 -13.19
CA LYS A 438 -11.54 31.09 -13.66
C LYS A 438 -11.79 31.30 -15.16
N LYS A 439 -11.78 30.23 -15.95
CA LYS A 439 -12.09 30.25 -17.39
C LYS A 439 -13.58 29.98 -17.69
N ASP A 440 -14.43 29.91 -16.67
CA ASP A 440 -15.84 29.52 -16.75
C ASP A 440 -16.08 28.19 -17.50
N LEU A 441 -15.09 27.29 -17.47
CA LEU A 441 -15.17 25.93 -18.04
C LEU A 441 -15.79 24.91 -17.08
N MET A 442 -15.93 25.30 -15.81
CA MET A 442 -16.49 24.52 -14.72
C MET A 442 -17.17 25.51 -13.76
N LYS A 443 -18.41 25.23 -13.34
CA LYS A 443 -19.02 26.03 -12.28
C LYS A 443 -18.59 25.51 -10.91
N ILE A 444 -18.50 26.41 -9.94
CA ILE A 444 -17.95 26.10 -8.63
C ILE A 444 -18.87 25.18 -7.82
N GLU A 445 -20.18 25.23 -8.11
CA GLU A 445 -21.25 24.47 -7.48
C GLU A 445 -21.51 23.08 -8.08
N ASP A 446 -21.03 22.83 -9.30
CA ASP A 446 -21.42 21.63 -10.06
C ASP A 446 -20.73 20.35 -9.54
N PHE A 447 -19.64 20.46 -8.77
CA PHE A 447 -18.81 19.31 -8.43
C PHE A 447 -18.32 19.29 -6.99
N LYS A 448 -18.40 18.08 -6.42
CA LYS A 448 -17.69 17.68 -5.22
C LYS A 448 -16.69 16.60 -5.58
N ASP A 449 -15.56 16.57 -4.87
CA ASP A 449 -14.59 15.49 -5.03
C ASP A 449 -15.14 14.15 -4.48
N LYS A 450 -14.37 13.06 -4.59
CA LYS A 450 -14.75 11.72 -4.11
C LYS A 450 -15.05 11.67 -2.60
N ASN A 451 -14.56 12.64 -1.85
CA ASN A 451 -14.77 12.80 -0.40
C ASN A 451 -15.88 13.81 -0.10
N GLY A 452 -16.61 14.30 -1.10
CA GLY A 452 -17.66 15.30 -0.93
C GLY A 452 -17.13 16.73 -0.72
N ASN A 453 -15.83 16.97 -0.84
CA ASN A 453 -15.27 18.30 -0.65
C ASN A 453 -15.63 19.18 -1.85
N THR A 454 -16.04 20.42 -1.56
CA THR A 454 -16.19 21.47 -2.57
C THR A 454 -14.85 22.19 -2.80
N LEU A 455 -14.77 23.04 -3.83
CA LEU A 455 -13.58 23.87 -4.03
C LEU A 455 -13.31 24.83 -2.86
N LEU A 456 -14.34 25.26 -2.12
CA LEU A 456 -14.16 26.07 -0.91
C LEU A 456 -13.40 25.30 0.18
N HIS A 457 -13.70 24.01 0.37
CA HIS A 457 -12.93 23.15 1.29
C HIS A 457 -11.46 23.06 0.85
N ALA A 458 -11.22 22.92 -0.45
CA ALA A 458 -9.88 22.78 -1.01
C ALA A 458 -9.05 24.06 -0.92
N MET A 459 -9.63 25.23 -1.21
CA MET A 459 -8.98 26.53 -1.04
C MET A 459 -8.47 26.69 0.40
N ILE A 460 -9.31 26.32 1.38
CA ILE A 460 -8.96 26.40 2.81
C ILE A 460 -7.88 25.38 3.19
N HIS A 461 -7.95 24.18 2.63
CA HIS A 461 -6.95 23.15 2.86
C HIS A 461 -5.54 23.61 2.40
N HIS A 462 -5.46 24.24 1.23
CA HIS A 462 -4.21 24.61 0.54
C HIS A 462 -3.63 26.00 0.90
N ASP A 463 -4.24 26.78 1.79
CA ASP A 463 -3.78 28.16 2.09
C ASP A 463 -3.83 29.14 0.93
N ASP A 464 -4.79 28.92 0.02
CA ASP A 464 -4.97 29.75 -1.16
C ASP A 464 -5.97 30.88 -0.92
N LYS A 465 -5.54 31.88 -0.15
CA LYS A 465 -6.30 33.12 0.10
C LYS A 465 -6.52 33.92 -1.18
N VAL A 466 -5.66 33.77 -2.19
CA VAL A 466 -5.77 34.48 -3.47
C VAL A 466 -6.96 33.95 -4.27
N ALA A 467 -7.10 32.63 -4.40
CA ALA A 467 -8.25 32.02 -5.04
C ALA A 467 -9.54 32.27 -4.25
N TYR A 468 -9.50 32.19 -2.91
CA TYR A 468 -10.64 32.52 -2.05
C TYR A 468 -11.15 33.94 -2.32
N ASN A 469 -10.26 34.94 -2.25
CA ASN A 469 -10.64 36.34 -2.48
C ASN A 469 -11.09 36.59 -3.92
N GLY A 470 -10.42 35.98 -4.91
CA GLY A 470 -10.75 36.15 -6.33
C GLY A 470 -12.06 35.48 -6.75
N LEU A 471 -12.61 34.56 -5.94
CA LEU A 471 -13.86 33.84 -6.22
C LEU A 471 -14.93 34.05 -5.14
N LYS A 472 -14.74 35.01 -4.22
CA LYS A 472 -15.60 35.26 -3.05
C LYS A 472 -17.08 35.35 -3.41
N ASP A 473 -17.42 36.08 -4.47
CA ASP A 473 -18.81 36.26 -4.91
C ASP A 473 -19.48 34.94 -5.31
N LYS A 474 -18.73 34.02 -5.94
CA LYS A 474 -19.21 32.71 -6.39
C LYS A 474 -19.27 31.68 -5.25
N LEU A 475 -18.51 31.89 -4.16
CA LEU A 475 -18.40 30.95 -3.04
C LEU A 475 -19.60 30.96 -2.09
N SER A 476 -20.45 32.00 -2.15
CA SER A 476 -21.66 32.13 -1.34
C SER A 476 -22.61 30.92 -1.43
N LEU A 477 -22.64 30.26 -2.59
CA LEU A 477 -23.45 29.06 -2.84
C LEU A 477 -22.94 27.81 -2.10
N LEU A 478 -21.73 27.84 -1.55
CA LEU A 478 -21.03 26.66 -1.00
C LEU A 478 -20.77 26.73 0.51
N ILE A 479 -21.11 27.84 1.17
CA ILE A 479 -20.68 28.16 2.54
C ILE A 479 -21.10 27.12 3.59
N ASN A 480 -22.22 26.43 3.35
CA ASN A 480 -22.81 25.44 4.25
C ASN A 480 -22.64 24.00 3.80
N GLU A 481 -21.99 23.78 2.66
CA GLU A 481 -21.83 22.44 2.11
C GLU A 481 -21.01 21.57 3.05
N LYS A 482 -21.48 20.34 3.24
CA LYS A 482 -20.79 19.32 4.02
C LYS A 482 -20.11 18.33 3.09
N ASN A 483 -18.89 17.97 3.44
CA ASN A 483 -18.21 16.82 2.84
C ASN A 483 -18.73 15.49 3.42
N ASN A 484 -18.18 14.36 2.96
CA ASN A 484 -18.59 13.02 3.40
C ASN A 484 -18.32 12.77 4.89
N SER A 485 -17.47 13.55 5.55
CA SER A 485 -17.23 13.52 7.00
C SER A 485 -18.19 14.42 7.78
N GLY A 486 -19.09 15.13 7.10
CA GLY A 486 -19.97 16.14 7.69
C GLY A 486 -19.26 17.47 7.96
N THR A 487 -17.99 17.60 7.59
CA THR A 487 -17.18 18.80 7.81
C THR A 487 -17.62 19.91 6.85
N THR A 488 -17.76 21.13 7.36
CA THR A 488 -18.02 22.34 6.56
C THR A 488 -16.74 23.14 6.35
N SER A 489 -16.76 24.09 5.41
CA SER A 489 -15.65 25.02 5.21
C SER A 489 -15.34 25.88 6.44
N LEU A 490 -16.35 26.26 7.23
CA LEU A 490 -16.15 26.98 8.50
C LEU A 490 -15.34 26.16 9.52
N MET A 491 -15.60 24.84 9.59
CA MET A 491 -14.83 23.93 10.45
C MET A 491 -13.37 23.81 10.01
N LEU A 492 -13.11 23.73 8.70
CA LEU A 492 -11.74 23.70 8.18
C LEU A 492 -11.00 25.02 8.45
N ALA A 493 -11.67 26.16 8.25
CA ALA A 493 -11.09 27.47 8.54
C ALA A 493 -10.74 27.61 10.03
N ALA A 494 -11.62 27.10 10.90
CA ALA A 494 -11.38 27.03 12.34
C ALA A 494 -10.20 26.13 12.70
N ALA A 495 -10.08 24.94 12.08
CA ALA A 495 -8.95 24.03 12.29
C ALA A 495 -7.60 24.64 11.87
N LYS A 496 -7.60 25.49 10.84
CA LYS A 496 -6.41 26.17 10.29
C LYS A 496 -6.11 27.52 10.96
N GLY A 497 -6.98 28.02 11.83
CA GLY A 497 -6.81 29.31 12.48
C GLY A 497 -7.01 30.52 11.56
N TRP A 498 -7.78 30.37 10.47
CA TRP A 498 -7.97 31.42 9.48
C TRP A 498 -8.99 32.46 9.91
N ALA A 499 -8.60 33.32 10.85
CA ALA A 499 -9.44 34.36 11.40
C ALA A 499 -10.18 35.19 10.35
N THR A 500 -9.51 35.59 9.26
CA THR A 500 -10.13 36.42 8.20
C THR A 500 -11.22 35.68 7.44
N VAL A 501 -10.98 34.41 7.08
CA VAL A 501 -11.99 33.59 6.37
C VAL A 501 -13.10 33.17 7.32
N VAL A 502 -12.81 32.94 8.60
CA VAL A 502 -13.85 32.73 9.62
C VAL A 502 -14.76 33.94 9.73
N MET A 503 -14.22 35.16 9.84
CA MET A 503 -15.03 36.38 9.86
C MET A 503 -15.89 36.50 8.59
N ASP A 504 -15.27 36.37 7.42
CA ASP A 504 -15.95 36.44 6.12
C ASP A 504 -17.10 35.42 6.00
N LEU A 505 -16.89 34.18 6.45
CA LEU A 505 -17.93 33.15 6.42
C LEU A 505 -19.07 33.44 7.40
N LEU A 506 -18.78 34.02 8.57
CA LEU A 506 -19.77 34.36 9.58
C LEU A 506 -20.63 35.58 9.21
N GLU A 507 -20.16 36.45 8.32
CA GLU A 507 -20.91 37.58 7.79
C GLU A 507 -22.08 37.15 6.89
N HIS A 508 -22.07 35.91 6.38
CA HIS A 508 -23.19 35.40 5.59
C HIS A 508 -24.41 35.08 6.45
N GLU A 509 -25.56 35.68 6.14
CA GLU A 509 -26.80 35.54 6.93
C GLU A 509 -27.28 34.09 7.07
N GLU A 510 -27.04 33.25 6.06
CA GLU A 510 -27.49 31.85 6.04
C GLU A 510 -26.48 30.86 6.66
N ILE A 511 -25.39 31.34 7.26
CA ILE A 511 -24.33 30.46 7.79
C ILE A 511 -24.83 29.52 8.90
N HIS A 512 -24.56 28.23 8.76
CA HIS A 512 -24.87 27.22 9.76
C HIS A 512 -23.77 27.13 10.84
N PHE A 513 -23.71 28.15 11.70
CA PHE A 513 -22.71 28.28 12.77
C PHE A 513 -22.59 27.05 13.69
N ASP A 514 -23.73 26.47 14.11
CA ASP A 514 -23.78 25.33 15.04
C ASP A 514 -23.74 23.96 14.32
N ALA A 515 -23.39 23.91 13.02
CA ALA A 515 -23.27 22.65 12.31
C ALA A 515 -22.21 21.75 12.99
N THR A 516 -22.48 20.45 12.99
CA THR A 516 -21.57 19.42 13.50
C THR A 516 -21.09 18.48 12.40
N ASP A 517 -19.86 18.00 12.55
CA ASP A 517 -19.33 16.88 11.77
C ASP A 517 -19.92 15.54 12.26
N LYS A 518 -19.51 14.42 11.65
CA LYS A 518 -19.96 13.07 12.05
C LYS A 518 -19.54 12.66 13.47
N ASN A 519 -18.56 13.34 14.07
CA ASN A 519 -18.13 13.10 15.45
C ASN A 519 -18.85 14.03 16.44
N GLY A 520 -19.76 14.90 15.96
CA GLY A 520 -20.46 15.88 16.79
C GLY A 520 -19.64 17.13 17.08
N HIS A 521 -18.49 17.34 16.42
CA HIS A 521 -17.67 18.52 16.63
C HIS A 521 -18.20 19.73 15.83
N THR A 522 -18.32 20.88 16.50
CA THR A 522 -18.59 22.18 15.88
C THR A 522 -17.30 22.90 15.50
N ALA A 523 -17.39 23.94 14.67
CA ALA A 523 -16.23 24.77 14.32
C ALA A 523 -15.54 25.39 15.55
N LEU A 524 -16.31 25.83 16.56
CA LEU A 524 -15.77 26.32 17.82
C LEU A 524 -15.00 25.25 18.59
N LYS A 525 -15.55 24.03 18.71
CA LYS A 525 -14.87 22.91 19.39
C LYS A 525 -13.53 22.61 18.71
N ILE A 526 -13.51 22.59 17.38
CA ILE A 526 -12.30 22.38 16.59
C ILE A 526 -11.27 23.50 16.81
N ALA A 527 -11.68 24.77 16.85
CA ALA A 527 -10.78 25.89 17.14
C ALA A 527 -10.15 25.79 18.53
N VAL A 528 -10.93 25.40 19.54
CA VAL A 528 -10.47 25.16 20.92
C VAL A 528 -9.45 24.03 20.97
N ASP A 529 -9.74 22.89 20.33
CA ASP A 529 -8.84 21.73 20.34
C ASP A 529 -7.51 22.02 19.64
N ASN A 530 -7.52 22.87 18.61
CA ASN A 530 -6.32 23.31 17.90
C ASN A 530 -5.68 24.59 18.49
N LYS A 531 -6.23 25.14 19.58
CA LYS A 531 -5.71 26.33 20.30
C LYS A 531 -5.59 27.59 19.44
N HIS A 532 -6.60 27.85 18.60
CA HIS A 532 -6.65 29.05 17.75
C HIS A 532 -7.37 30.21 18.45
N ASP A 533 -6.72 30.85 19.42
CA ASP A 533 -7.31 31.86 20.32
C ASP A 533 -8.06 32.98 19.60
N THR A 534 -7.48 33.52 18.52
CA THR A 534 -8.14 34.57 17.71
C THR A 534 -9.48 34.10 17.13
N VAL A 535 -9.54 32.86 16.64
CA VAL A 535 -10.77 32.27 16.10
C VAL A 535 -11.78 32.00 17.21
N ILE A 536 -11.32 31.54 18.38
CA ILE A 536 -12.17 31.34 19.57
C ILE A 536 -12.85 32.66 19.97
N GLN A 537 -12.09 33.75 20.06
CA GLN A 537 -12.62 35.08 20.38
C GLN A 537 -13.65 35.55 19.35
N ILE A 538 -13.41 35.31 18.05
CA ILE A 538 -14.37 35.63 16.98
C ILE A 538 -15.67 34.85 17.20
N PHE A 539 -15.59 33.55 17.44
CA PHE A 539 -16.77 32.72 17.68
C PHE A 539 -17.53 33.08 18.96
N GLU A 540 -16.83 33.40 20.06
CA GLU A 540 -17.47 33.83 21.30
C GLU A 540 -18.24 35.15 21.10
N SER A 541 -17.62 36.12 20.41
CA SER A 541 -18.27 37.39 20.11
C SER A 541 -19.48 37.21 19.19
N TYR A 542 -19.35 36.36 18.16
CA TYR A 542 -20.43 36.03 17.24
C TYR A 542 -21.57 35.27 17.91
N LYS A 543 -21.27 34.36 18.85
CA LYS A 543 -22.30 33.61 19.56
C LYS A 543 -23.20 34.52 20.39
N ILE A 544 -22.63 35.53 21.07
CA ILE A 544 -23.40 36.52 21.83
C ILE A 544 -24.35 37.28 20.92
N THR A 545 -23.90 37.72 19.73
CA THR A 545 -24.76 38.42 18.77
C THR A 545 -25.82 37.49 18.18
N PHE A 546 -25.45 36.27 17.81
CA PHE A 546 -26.35 35.25 17.25
C PHE A 546 -27.46 34.85 18.23
N ASP A 547 -27.14 34.61 19.50
CA ASP A 547 -28.13 34.28 20.53
C ASP A 547 -29.11 35.44 20.78
N ASN A 548 -28.62 36.69 20.73
CA ASN A 548 -29.47 37.88 20.81
C ASN A 548 -30.40 38.04 19.60
N LEU A 549 -29.93 37.68 18.39
CA LEU A 549 -30.74 37.67 17.17
C LEU A 549 -31.82 36.57 17.22
N LYS A 550 -31.49 35.35 17.67
CA LYS A 550 -32.47 34.26 17.89
C LYS A 550 -33.54 34.65 18.90
N LYS A 551 -33.17 35.31 20.02
CA LYS A 551 -34.13 35.79 21.01
C LYS A 551 -35.07 36.84 20.42
N LYS A 552 -34.54 37.82 19.66
CA LYS A 552 -35.38 38.82 18.97
C LYS A 552 -36.32 38.18 17.95
N SER A 553 -35.87 37.22 17.14
CA SER A 553 -36.73 36.57 16.14
C SER A 553 -37.81 35.68 16.79
N ALA A 554 -37.50 35.02 17.91
CA ALA A 554 -38.49 34.29 18.71
C ALA A 554 -39.56 35.22 19.30
N ILE A 555 -39.15 36.33 19.93
CA ILE A 555 -40.08 37.33 20.46
C ILE A 555 -40.94 37.95 19.33
N THR A 556 -40.35 38.18 18.15
CA THR A 556 -41.07 38.76 17.00
C THR A 556 -42.07 37.78 16.38
N LYS A 557 -41.76 36.46 16.39
CA LYS A 557 -42.70 35.41 15.96
C LYS A 557 -43.90 35.28 16.91
N ASP A 558 -43.68 35.37 18.22
CA ASP A 558 -44.76 35.35 19.21
C ASP A 558 -45.67 36.58 19.05
N TYR A 559 -45.10 37.77 18.83
CA TYR A 559 -45.87 39.00 18.59
C TYR A 559 -46.64 39.03 17.26
N LEU A 560 -46.17 38.34 16.22
CA LEU A 560 -46.85 38.26 14.92
C LEU A 560 -48.00 37.23 14.89
N SER A 561 -48.14 36.40 15.94
CA SER A 561 -49.29 35.50 16.10
C SER A 561 -50.52 36.19 16.70
N ASP A 562 -50.38 37.40 17.25
CA ASP A 562 -51.42 38.10 18.02
C ASP A 562 -51.77 39.53 17.53
N ALA A 563 -51.17 40.05 16.45
CA ALA A 563 -51.39 41.45 16.03
C ALA A 563 -51.89 41.60 14.59
N ASN A 564 -53.14 42.06 14.46
CA ASN A 564 -53.69 42.73 13.28
C ASN A 564 -52.87 44.00 12.99
N VAL A 565 -52.06 44.03 11.93
CA VAL A 565 -51.13 45.15 11.65
C VAL A 565 -51.79 46.22 10.74
N PRO A 566 -51.90 47.49 11.15
CA PRO A 566 -52.31 48.60 10.27
C PRO A 566 -51.13 49.10 9.40
N SER A 567 -51.45 49.52 8.18
CA SER A 567 -50.54 49.97 7.14
C SER A 567 -49.83 51.30 7.43
N GLY A 568 -48.49 51.31 7.50
CA GLY A 568 -47.68 52.52 7.38
C GLY A 568 -46.33 52.51 8.10
N VAL A 569 -45.31 51.82 7.58
CA VAL A 569 -43.89 51.96 8.03
C VAL A 569 -42.93 51.81 6.83
N PRO A 570 -41.82 52.59 6.72
CA PRO A 570 -41.06 52.79 5.48
C PRO A 570 -40.16 51.61 5.03
N PRO A 571 -39.77 51.56 3.74
CA PRO A 571 -39.27 50.37 3.06
C PRO A 571 -37.73 50.19 3.13
N LYS A 572 -37.16 50.06 4.34
CA LYS A 572 -35.74 49.60 4.48
C LYS A 572 -35.53 48.41 5.42
N TRP A 573 -36.60 47.82 5.95
CA TRP A 573 -36.53 46.64 6.84
C TRP A 573 -37.51 45.52 6.46
N ARG A 574 -37.94 45.45 5.19
CA ARG A 574 -38.65 44.28 4.65
C ARG A 574 -37.73 43.50 3.72
N ARG A 575 -37.02 42.51 4.27
CA ARG A 575 -36.67 41.26 3.57
C ARG A 575 -36.33 40.20 4.62
N VAL A 576 -37.36 39.79 5.35
CA VAL A 576 -37.53 38.40 5.81
C VAL A 576 -39.04 38.17 5.76
N SER A 577 -39.49 37.37 4.82
CA SER A 577 -40.81 36.74 4.82
C SER A 577 -40.61 35.28 4.46
#